data_AF-A0A2N0ZFC4-F1
#
_entry.id   AF-A0A2N0ZFC4-F1
#
_cell.length_a   1.000
_cell.length_b   1.000
_cell.length_c   1.000
_cell.angle_alpha   90.00
_cell.angle_beta   90.00
_cell.angle_gamma   90.00
#
_symmetry.space_group_name_H-M   'P 1'
#
loop_
_entity.id
_entity.type
_entity.pdbx_description
1 polymer ?
#
loop_
_entity_poly.entity_id
_entity_poly.type
_entity_poly.pdbx_seq_one_letter_code
_entity_poly.pdbx_strand_id
1 'polypeptide(L)'
;MIQERINELTSGILKIENGKIHVMGFKNEKLLLSHLDNGTKNWSSIGLYDLQKVNFQDIKNDALVLVIENDEIVGKYQYTSIYKDVIKYENDEGKNASMVFTIRRSKYSEHFQFVSEKITETFENKESIINFTKNRFGINLEF
;
A
#
# COMPACT_ATOMS: atom_id res chain seq x y z
N MET A 1 -4.89 5.91 -15.43
CA MET A 1 -5.33 4.52 -15.19
C MET A 1 -5.86 4.38 -13.76
N ILE A 2 -6.65 3.35 -13.42
CA ILE A 2 -7.20 3.23 -12.05
C ILE A 2 -6.10 3.06 -10.99
N GLN A 3 -5.00 2.38 -11.33
CA GLN A 3 -3.88 2.18 -10.41
C GLN A 3 -3.27 3.51 -9.94
N GLU A 4 -3.01 4.44 -10.86
CA GLU A 4 -2.48 5.78 -10.53
C GLU A 4 -3.42 6.48 -9.56
N ARG A 5 -4.74 6.37 -9.80
CA ARG A 5 -5.72 6.99 -8.92
C ARG A 5 -5.65 6.43 -7.51
N ILE A 6 -5.56 5.11 -7.38
CA ILE A 6 -5.49 4.42 -6.09
C ILE A 6 -4.21 4.78 -5.34
N ASN A 7 -3.09 4.86 -6.06
CA ASN A 7 -1.80 5.27 -5.49
C ASN A 7 -1.81 6.72 -4.96
N GLU A 8 -2.67 7.58 -5.50
CA GLU A 8 -2.84 8.94 -5.00
C GLU A 8 -3.72 9.04 -3.74
N LEU A 9 -4.56 8.03 -3.46
CA LEU A 9 -5.52 8.08 -2.36
C LEU A 9 -4.82 8.01 -0.99
N THR A 10 -5.22 8.91 -0.10
CA THR A 10 -4.86 8.78 1.33
C THR A 10 -5.77 7.81 2.05
N SER A 11 -6.99 7.58 1.57
CA SER A 11 -7.87 6.47 1.93
C SER A 11 -8.95 6.38 0.86
N GLY A 12 -9.56 5.22 0.65
CA GLY A 12 -10.57 5.05 -0.38
C GLY A 12 -11.45 3.81 -0.25
N ILE A 13 -12.59 3.89 -0.92
CA ILE A 13 -13.49 2.77 -1.16
C ILE A 13 -13.51 2.50 -2.65
N LEU A 14 -13.29 1.25 -3.04
CA LEU A 14 -13.41 0.74 -4.40
C LEU A 14 -14.63 -0.18 -4.42
N LYS A 15 -15.75 0.35 -4.90
CA LYS A 15 -16.98 -0.43 -5.04
C LYS A 15 -17.05 -1.02 -6.44
N ILE A 16 -17.08 -2.33 -6.54
CA ILE A 16 -17.12 -3.07 -7.81
C ILE A 16 -18.57 -3.46 -8.09
N GLU A 17 -19.14 -2.89 -9.15
CA GLU A 17 -20.53 -3.11 -9.56
C GLU A 17 -20.63 -3.06 -11.08
N ASN A 18 -21.42 -3.95 -11.68
CA ASN A 18 -21.73 -3.95 -13.12
C ASN A 18 -20.48 -3.91 -14.02
N GLY A 19 -19.40 -4.60 -13.64
CA GLY A 19 -18.14 -4.61 -14.39
C GLY A 19 -17.37 -3.28 -14.37
N LYS A 20 -17.69 -2.39 -13.43
CA LYS A 20 -17.02 -1.10 -13.20
C LYS A 20 -16.50 -1.01 -11.78
N ILE A 21 -15.55 -0.11 -11.57
CA ILE A 21 -15.03 0.24 -10.24
C ILE A 21 -15.39 1.70 -9.96
N HIS A 22 -16.24 1.90 -8.97
CA HIS A 22 -16.55 3.20 -8.38
C HIS A 22 -15.52 3.49 -7.28
N VAL A 23 -14.70 4.51 -7.49
CA VAL A 23 -13.67 4.92 -6.53
C VAL A 23 -14.18 6.13 -5.78
N MET A 24 -14.21 6.05 -4.44
CA MET A 24 -14.43 7.18 -3.55
C MET A 24 -13.18 7.39 -2.71
N GLY A 25 -12.56 8.56 -2.84
CA GLY A 25 -11.36 8.93 -2.09
C GLY A 25 -11.69 9.78 -0.87
N PHE A 26 -10.89 9.65 0.19
CA PHE A 26 -11.00 10.40 1.43
C PHE A 26 -9.63 10.97 1.84
N LYS A 27 -9.62 12.07 2.60
CA LYS A 27 -8.36 12.69 3.04
C LYS A 27 -7.60 11.86 4.08
N ASN A 28 -8.25 10.94 4.77
CA ASN A 28 -7.67 10.03 5.76
C ASN A 28 -8.66 8.92 6.16
N GLU A 29 -8.18 7.93 6.92
CA GLU A 29 -8.95 6.80 7.44
C GLU A 29 -10.16 7.26 8.26
N LYS A 30 -10.00 8.28 9.12
CA LYS A 30 -11.09 8.76 10.00
C LYS A 30 -12.29 9.26 9.21
N LEU A 31 -12.04 9.99 8.12
CA LEU A 31 -13.13 10.49 7.26
C LEU A 31 -13.82 9.35 6.52
N LEU A 32 -13.05 8.37 6.02
CA LEU A 32 -13.61 7.18 5.40
C LEU A 32 -14.51 6.43 6.38
N LEU A 33 -14.04 6.17 7.61
CA LEU A 33 -14.83 5.48 8.63
C LEU A 33 -16.09 6.28 9.01
N SER A 34 -15.97 7.60 9.17
CA SER A 34 -17.11 8.49 9.42
C SER A 34 -18.15 8.48 8.29
N HIS A 35 -17.72 8.24 7.04
CA HIS A 35 -18.63 8.05 5.91
C HIS A 35 -19.40 6.73 6.01
N LEU A 36 -18.72 5.63 6.37
CA LEU A 36 -19.37 4.33 6.55
C LEU A 36 -20.35 4.31 7.71
N ASP A 37 -19.96 4.89 8.84
CA ASP A 37 -20.75 4.82 10.08
C ASP A 37 -21.96 5.76 10.06
N ASN A 38 -21.79 6.96 9.51
CA ASN A 38 -22.77 8.05 9.63
C ASN A 38 -23.28 8.59 8.29
N GLY A 39 -22.85 8.03 7.16
CA GLY A 39 -23.21 8.53 5.83
C GLY A 39 -22.64 9.91 5.50
N THR A 40 -21.61 10.36 6.24
CA THR A 40 -21.03 11.71 6.09
C THR A 40 -20.50 11.92 4.67
N LYS A 41 -20.95 12.98 3.98
CA LYS A 41 -20.47 13.34 2.63
C LYS A 41 -19.13 14.08 2.68
N ASN A 42 -18.06 13.37 3.01
CA ASN A 42 -16.71 13.94 3.24
C ASN A 42 -15.64 13.38 2.27
N TRP A 43 -16.07 12.79 1.15
CA TRP A 43 -15.16 12.33 0.11
C TRP A 43 -14.38 13.51 -0.48
N SER A 44 -13.09 13.30 -0.72
CA SER A 44 -12.23 14.26 -1.42
C SER A 44 -12.27 14.08 -2.93
N SER A 45 -12.75 12.92 -3.41
CA SER A 45 -12.86 12.64 -4.84
C SER A 45 -13.75 11.45 -5.15
N ILE A 46 -14.25 11.42 -6.38
CA ILE A 46 -15.04 10.32 -6.93
C ILE A 46 -14.56 10.04 -8.35
N GLY A 47 -14.56 8.78 -8.77
CA GLY A 47 -14.33 8.39 -10.16
C GLY A 47 -14.98 7.06 -10.51
N LEU A 48 -15.20 6.85 -11.81
CA LEU A 48 -15.74 5.61 -12.37
C LEU A 48 -14.75 5.07 -13.39
N TYR A 49 -14.36 3.81 -13.24
CA TYR A 49 -13.34 3.18 -14.06
C TYR A 49 -13.81 1.81 -14.56
N ASP A 50 -13.24 1.35 -15.67
CA ASP A 50 -13.39 -0.04 -16.09
C ASP A 50 -12.77 -0.99 -15.07
N LEU A 51 -13.34 -2.19 -14.93
CA LEU A 51 -12.78 -3.24 -14.11
C LEU A 51 -11.39 -3.62 -14.63
N GLN A 52 -10.39 -3.42 -13.78
CA GLN A 52 -8.99 -3.74 -14.06
C GLN A 52 -8.38 -4.36 -12.80
N LYS A 53 -7.38 -5.22 -12.97
CA LYS A 53 -6.61 -5.75 -11.84
C LYS A 53 -5.87 -4.61 -11.15
N VAL A 54 -6.08 -4.46 -9.85
CA VAL A 54 -5.42 -3.45 -9.01
C VAL A 54 -4.32 -4.12 -8.18
N ASN A 55 -3.15 -3.49 -8.13
CA ASN A 55 -2.11 -3.82 -7.17
C ASN A 55 -2.29 -3.02 -5.88
N PHE A 56 -2.79 -3.68 -4.84
CA PHE A 56 -2.93 -3.07 -3.51
C PHE A 56 -1.61 -3.00 -2.73
N GLN A 57 -0.53 -3.57 -3.27
CA GLN A 57 0.80 -3.46 -2.68
C GLN A 57 1.43 -2.08 -2.92
N ASP A 58 0.88 -1.22 -3.78
CA ASP A 58 1.47 0.09 -4.12
C ASP A 58 0.72 1.28 -3.48
N ILE A 59 -0.19 1.00 -2.54
CA ILE A 59 -0.93 2.07 -1.83
C ILE A 59 0.01 2.87 -0.92
N LYS A 60 -0.37 4.12 -0.62
CA LYS A 60 0.37 4.98 0.32
C LYS A 60 0.41 4.37 1.73
N ASN A 61 1.46 4.72 2.47
CA ASN A 61 1.52 4.40 3.89
C ASN A 61 0.34 5.02 4.63
N ASP A 62 -0.19 4.26 5.58
CA ASP A 62 -1.35 4.54 6.41
C ASP A 62 -2.67 4.74 5.64
N ALA A 63 -2.67 4.56 4.32
CA ALA A 63 -3.89 4.62 3.54
C ALA A 63 -4.76 3.39 3.76
N LEU A 64 -6.01 3.62 4.16
CA LEU A 64 -7.03 2.58 4.20
C LEU A 64 -7.72 2.49 2.85
N VAL A 65 -7.61 1.34 2.19
CA VAL A 65 -8.35 1.03 0.98
C VAL A 65 -9.29 -0.14 1.25
N LEU A 66 -10.59 0.08 1.06
CA LEU A 66 -11.62 -0.94 1.16
C LEU A 66 -12.08 -1.36 -0.23
N VAL A 67 -12.25 -2.66 -0.45
CA VAL A 67 -12.86 -3.21 -1.65
C VAL A 67 -14.23 -3.75 -1.27
N ILE A 68 -15.26 -3.27 -1.96
CA ILE A 68 -16.65 -3.66 -1.74
C ILE A 68 -17.19 -4.30 -3.01
N GLU A 69 -17.71 -5.51 -2.88
CA GLU A 69 -18.40 -6.26 -3.95
C GLU A 69 -19.77 -6.68 -3.43
N ASN A 70 -20.83 -6.43 -4.20
CA ASN A 70 -22.21 -6.77 -3.82
C ASN A 70 -22.59 -6.28 -2.40
N ASP A 71 -22.20 -5.04 -2.08
CA ASP A 71 -22.40 -4.39 -0.78
C ASP A 71 -21.68 -5.05 0.42
N GLU A 72 -20.81 -6.03 0.18
CA GLU A 72 -19.96 -6.66 1.20
C GLU A 72 -18.49 -6.23 1.07
N ILE A 73 -17.81 -6.05 2.21
CA ILE A 73 -16.37 -5.77 2.20
C ILE A 73 -15.61 -7.06 1.96
N VAL A 74 -15.04 -7.19 0.76
CA VAL A 74 -14.24 -8.36 0.35
C VAL A 74 -12.74 -8.14 0.50
N GLY A 75 -12.30 -6.90 0.70
CA GLY A 75 -10.88 -6.57 0.87
C GLY A 75 -10.63 -5.37 1.76
N LYS A 76 -9.62 -5.46 2.62
CA LYS A 76 -9.12 -4.36 3.47
C LYS A 76 -7.61 -4.28 3.37
N TYR A 77 -7.11 -3.14 2.91
CA TYR A 77 -5.68 -2.92 2.71
C TYR A 77 -5.26 -1.66 3.45
N GLN A 78 -4.30 -1.81 4.34
CA GLN A 78 -3.64 -0.70 5.04
C GLN A 78 -2.27 -1.17 5.50
N TYR A 79 -1.26 -0.34 5.24
CA TYR A 79 0.11 -0.61 5.64
C TYR A 79 0.65 0.53 6.48
N THR A 80 1.18 0.22 7.65
CA THR A 80 1.81 1.21 8.53
C THR A 80 3.32 1.07 8.46
N SER A 81 3.99 2.19 8.25
CA SER A 81 5.45 2.25 8.25
C SER A 81 5.98 1.91 9.64
N ILE A 82 6.88 0.93 9.74
CA ILE A 82 7.50 0.53 11.01
C ILE A 82 9.00 0.83 11.04
N TYR A 83 9.65 0.92 9.88
CA TYR A 83 11.05 1.27 9.77
C TYR A 83 11.32 1.99 8.45
N LYS A 84 12.21 2.97 8.47
CA LYS A 84 12.61 3.72 7.29
C LYS A 84 14.06 4.11 7.42
N ASP A 85 14.87 3.77 6.42
CA ASP A 85 16.29 4.10 6.41
C ASP A 85 16.81 4.18 4.96
N VAL A 86 18.10 4.41 4.82
CA VAL A 86 18.84 4.47 3.56
C VAL A 86 19.84 3.33 3.49
N ILE A 87 19.72 2.51 2.46
CA ILE A 87 20.70 1.46 2.14
C ILE A 87 21.71 2.04 1.16
N LYS A 88 23.01 1.89 1.48
CA LYS A 88 24.11 2.10 0.53
C LYS A 88 24.56 0.74 0.01
N TYR A 89 24.65 0.58 -1.30
CA TYR A 89 24.99 -0.69 -1.95
C TYR A 89 25.76 -0.44 -3.24
N GLU A 90 26.49 -1.45 -3.70
CA GLU A 90 27.09 -1.44 -5.02
C GLU A 90 26.07 -1.97 -6.03
N ASN A 91 25.84 -1.25 -7.12
CA ASN A 91 24.92 -1.69 -8.17
C ASN A 91 25.59 -2.69 -9.14
N ASP A 92 24.82 -3.21 -10.08
CA ASP A 92 25.31 -4.20 -11.07
C ASP A 92 26.45 -3.67 -11.98
N GLU A 93 26.69 -2.36 -12.01
CA GLU A 93 27.80 -1.71 -12.74
C GLU A 93 29.05 -1.48 -11.87
N GLY A 94 29.05 -1.95 -10.62
CA GLY A 94 30.14 -1.74 -9.67
C GLY A 94 30.19 -0.33 -9.07
N LYS A 95 29.11 0.44 -9.18
CA LYS A 95 29.04 1.83 -8.68
C LYS A 95 28.32 1.89 -7.35
N ASN A 96 28.85 2.73 -6.46
CA ASN A 96 28.18 3.08 -5.20
C ASN A 96 26.84 3.76 -5.50
N ALA A 97 25.77 3.17 -4.98
CA ALA A 97 24.42 3.68 -5.04
C ALA A 97 23.83 3.76 -3.63
N SER A 98 22.74 4.52 -3.50
CA SER A 98 21.93 4.50 -2.30
C SER A 98 20.45 4.48 -2.67
N MET A 99 19.62 3.95 -1.77
CA MET A 99 18.18 4.05 -1.88
C MET A 99 17.54 4.21 -0.52
N VAL A 100 16.52 5.07 -0.47
CA VAL A 100 15.59 5.10 0.67
C VAL A 100 14.68 3.90 0.55
N PHE A 101 14.49 3.20 1.66
CA PHE A 101 13.49 2.15 1.75
C PHE A 101 12.61 2.36 2.98
N THR A 102 11.46 1.69 2.97
CA THR A 102 10.52 1.64 4.08
C THR A 102 10.11 0.20 4.27
N ILE A 103 10.22 -0.29 5.50
CA ILE A 103 9.52 -1.49 5.92
C ILE A 103 8.20 -1.07 6.53
N ARG A 104 7.14 -1.68 6.03
CA ARG A 104 5.78 -1.45 6.52
C ARG A 104 5.08 -2.76 6.77
N ARG A 105 4.16 -2.77 7.73
CA ARG A 105 3.38 -3.95 8.11
C ARG A 105 1.92 -3.74 7.75
N SER A 106 1.29 -4.79 7.23
CA SER A 106 -0.16 -4.78 7.02
C SER A 106 -0.91 -4.72 8.36
N LYS A 107 -1.96 -3.90 8.45
CA LYS A 107 -2.86 -3.87 9.62
C LYS A 107 -3.85 -5.04 9.63
N TYR A 108 -4.14 -5.61 8.45
CA TYR A 108 -5.18 -6.62 8.26
C TYR A 108 -4.62 -7.99 7.84
N SER A 109 -3.29 -8.15 7.78
CA SER A 109 -2.60 -9.42 7.59
C SER A 109 -1.27 -9.42 8.34
N GLU A 110 -0.61 -10.59 8.44
CA GLU A 110 0.68 -10.69 9.13
C GLU A 110 1.87 -10.27 8.27
N HIS A 111 1.63 -9.97 6.98
CA HIS A 111 2.68 -9.66 6.03
C HIS A 111 3.36 -8.32 6.29
N PHE A 112 4.64 -8.30 5.92
CA PHE A 112 5.49 -7.13 5.86
C PHE A 112 5.81 -6.81 4.40
N GLN A 113 6.18 -5.56 4.14
CA GLN A 113 6.66 -5.14 2.83
C GLN A 113 7.96 -4.37 2.97
N PHE A 114 8.91 -4.68 2.09
CA PHE A 114 10.03 -3.81 1.77
C PHE A 114 9.61 -2.95 0.57
N VAL A 115 9.65 -1.62 0.71
CA VAL A 115 9.28 -0.68 -0.34
C VAL A 115 10.38 0.32 -0.56
N SER A 116 10.78 0.49 -1.82
CA SER A 116 11.70 1.51 -2.31
C SER A 116 11.18 2.02 -3.66
N GLU A 117 11.88 2.97 -4.28
CA GLU A 117 11.53 3.45 -5.62
C GLU A 117 11.56 2.33 -6.68
N LYS A 118 12.40 1.31 -6.50
CA LYS A 118 12.64 0.26 -7.50
C LYS A 118 12.07 -1.10 -7.14
N ILE A 119 11.79 -1.33 -5.86
CA ILE A 119 11.50 -2.67 -5.32
C ILE A 119 10.33 -2.54 -4.34
N THR A 120 9.27 -3.30 -4.61
CA THR A 120 8.21 -3.63 -3.66
C THR A 120 8.17 -5.14 -3.52
N GLU A 121 8.54 -5.66 -2.35
CA GLU A 121 8.48 -7.09 -2.06
C GLU A 121 7.72 -7.34 -0.76
N THR A 122 6.89 -8.39 -0.76
CA THR A 122 6.06 -8.79 0.38
C THR A 122 6.63 -10.04 1.02
N PHE A 123 6.59 -10.09 2.35
CA PHE A 123 7.20 -11.13 3.17
C PHE A 123 6.24 -11.58 4.27
N GLU A 124 6.25 -12.86 4.58
CA GLU A 124 5.39 -13.47 5.60
C GLU A 124 5.75 -13.01 7.02
N ASN A 125 7.01 -12.68 7.27
CA ASN A 125 7.49 -12.35 8.61
C ASN A 125 8.74 -11.46 8.57
N LYS A 126 9.08 -10.93 9.75
CA LYS A 126 10.25 -10.06 9.97
C LYS A 126 11.57 -10.73 9.59
N GLU A 127 11.76 -12.01 9.92
CA GLU A 127 13.00 -12.75 9.63
C GLU A 127 13.26 -12.83 8.12
N SER A 128 12.21 -13.04 7.33
CA SER A 128 12.30 -13.10 5.87
C SER A 128 12.78 -11.77 5.26
N ILE A 129 12.36 -10.63 5.82
CA ILE A 129 12.88 -9.30 5.41
C ILE A 129 14.34 -9.14 5.78
N ILE A 130 14.73 -9.49 6.99
CA ILE A 130 16.12 -9.36 7.45
C ILE A 130 17.04 -10.18 6.56
N ASN A 131 16.64 -11.42 6.26
CA ASN A 131 17.38 -12.30 5.35
C ASN A 131 17.43 -11.73 3.93
N PHE A 132 16.33 -11.17 3.43
CA PHE A 132 16.31 -10.49 2.14
C PHE A 132 17.31 -9.33 2.07
N THR A 133 17.29 -8.41 3.04
CA THR A 133 18.18 -7.25 3.02
C THR A 133 19.65 -7.63 3.22
N LYS A 134 19.90 -8.67 4.01
CA LYS A 134 21.24 -9.23 4.19
C LYS A 134 21.76 -9.85 2.91
N ASN A 135 20.96 -10.69 2.26
CA ASN A 135 21.38 -11.39 1.05
C ASN A 135 21.49 -10.47 -0.16
N ARG A 136 20.57 -9.52 -0.30
CA ARG A 136 20.50 -8.64 -1.48
C ARG A 136 21.40 -7.42 -1.38
N PHE A 137 21.59 -6.88 -0.17
CA PHE A 137 22.32 -5.63 0.03
C PHE A 137 23.49 -5.74 1.00
N GLY A 138 23.73 -6.91 1.60
CA GLY A 138 24.78 -7.09 2.59
C GLY A 138 24.49 -6.43 3.94
N ILE A 139 23.23 -6.07 4.22
CA ILE A 139 22.84 -5.28 5.41
C ILE A 139 22.06 -6.12 6.39
N ASN A 140 22.52 -6.12 7.65
CA ASN A 140 21.78 -6.69 8.76
C ASN A 140 20.90 -5.62 9.40
N LEU A 141 19.58 -5.79 9.31
CA LEU A 141 18.61 -4.86 9.87
C LEU A 141 18.18 -5.26 11.29
N GLU A 142 18.02 -4.25 12.15
CA GLU A 142 17.41 -4.38 13.47
C GLU A 142 16.28 -3.36 13.61
N PHE A 143 15.02 -3.84 13.63
CA PHE A 143 13.81 -3.02 13.74
C PHE A 143 12.68 -3.76 14.45
#